data_AF-A0A1L8RJJ9-F1
#
_entry.id   AF-A0A1L8RJJ9-F1
#
_cell.length_a   1.000
_cell.length_b   1.000
_cell.length_c   1.000
_cell.angle_alpha   90.00
_cell.angle_beta   90.00
_cell.angle_gamma   90.00
#
_symmetry.space_group_name_H-M   'P 1'
#
loop_
_entity.id
_entity.type
_entity.pdbx_description
1 polymer ?
#
loop_
_entity_poly.entity_id
_entity_poly.type
_entity_poly.pdbx_seq_one_letter_code
_entity_poly.pdbx_strand_id
1 'polypeptide(L)'
;MSQFRRLLEKFSANIQKEKIAEAALTPPPPVEICVHNEAIFCPIAGHAQALSSIPDKVFATGMMGEGLAIHPKDGSIYAPFDGKIVFVSPCGNSFGFTSNHGAEVIIHIGFRTMELNGRYFMPKKVQNERIRQGQLVAEFDLFGLEDAGYDPYVVVVVPNHRFYKRLFIANHGIVEVGDQIIYTNT
;
A
#
# COMPACT_ATOMS: atom_id res chain seq x y z
N MET A 1 3.73 19.58 -3.90
CA MET A 1 3.94 18.24 -4.52
C MET A 1 3.51 17.18 -3.52
N SER A 2 2.60 16.27 -3.89
CA SER A 2 2.21 15.15 -3.02
C SER A 2 3.42 14.23 -2.76
N GLN A 3 3.56 13.74 -1.51
CA GLN A 3 4.66 12.84 -1.13
C GLN A 3 4.60 11.54 -1.94
N PHE A 4 3.39 11.14 -2.34
CA PHE A 4 3.13 10.06 -3.26
C PHE A 4 3.95 10.15 -4.56
N ARG A 5 4.00 11.31 -5.23
CA ARG A 5 4.75 11.50 -6.48
C ARG A 5 6.26 11.38 -6.26
N ARG A 6 6.78 11.97 -5.18
CA ARG A 6 8.20 11.87 -4.81
C ARG A 6 8.58 10.44 -4.40
N LEU A 7 7.64 9.70 -3.80
CA LEU A 7 7.84 8.31 -3.46
C LEU A 7 7.81 7.43 -4.70
N LEU A 8 6.87 7.64 -5.62
CA LEU A 8 6.88 6.98 -6.93
C LEU A 8 8.19 7.25 -7.67
N GLU A 9 8.70 8.47 -7.66
CA GLU A 9 10.02 8.77 -8.27
C GLU A 9 11.16 8.01 -7.59
N LYS A 10 11.17 7.89 -6.25
CA LYS A 10 12.17 7.09 -5.53
C LYS A 10 11.98 5.58 -5.72
N PHE A 11 10.74 5.11 -5.79
CA PHE A 11 10.37 3.72 -5.99
C PHE A 11 10.75 3.31 -7.42
N SER A 12 10.40 4.12 -8.42
CA SER A 12 10.83 3.98 -9.81
C SER A 12 12.34 4.11 -9.97
N ALA A 13 13.02 5.03 -9.26
CA ALA A 13 14.49 5.16 -9.30
C ALA A 13 15.21 3.95 -8.68
N ASN A 14 14.62 3.31 -7.67
CA ASN A 14 15.11 2.03 -7.16
C ASN A 14 14.79 0.86 -8.10
N ILE A 15 13.87 1.02 -9.05
CA ILE A 15 13.40 -0.03 -9.98
C ILE A 15 14.02 0.09 -11.38
N GLN A 16 14.52 1.25 -11.81
CA GLN A 16 15.02 1.45 -13.18
C GLN A 16 16.46 2.00 -13.23
N LYS A 17 17.42 1.08 -13.38
CA LYS A 17 18.31 1.21 -14.54
C LYS A 17 17.48 0.86 -15.78
N GLU A 18 17.25 1.91 -16.59
CA GLU A 18 16.83 1.93 -18.00
C GLU A 18 15.36 2.28 -18.38
N LYS A 19 15.31 3.41 -19.09
CA LYS A 19 14.40 3.95 -20.13
C LYS A 19 12.96 4.27 -19.77
N ILE A 20 12.77 5.57 -19.52
CA ILE A 20 11.50 6.31 -19.43
C ILE A 20 11.12 6.79 -20.84
N ALA A 21 9.88 6.51 -21.26
CA ALA A 21 9.16 7.38 -22.19
C ALA A 21 8.27 8.30 -21.36
N GLU A 22 8.59 9.58 -21.41
CA GLU A 22 7.97 10.65 -20.66
C GLU A 22 6.66 11.06 -21.34
N ALA A 23 5.52 10.82 -20.69
CA ALA A 23 4.25 11.43 -21.04
C ALA A 23 3.95 12.53 -20.01
N ALA A 24 3.93 13.77 -20.49
CA ALA A 24 3.73 14.97 -19.70
C ALA A 24 2.44 14.93 -18.88
N LEU A 25 2.57 14.86 -17.54
CA LEU A 25 1.50 15.12 -16.60
C LEU A 25 1.73 16.50 -15.98
N THR A 26 0.86 17.44 -16.34
CA THR A 26 0.74 18.75 -15.68
C THR A 26 0.60 18.55 -14.17
N PRO A 27 1.27 19.38 -13.34
CA PRO A 27 1.19 19.24 -11.89
C PRO A 27 -0.26 19.50 -11.44
N PRO A 28 -0.88 18.59 -10.66
CA PRO A 28 -2.18 18.88 -10.07
C PRO A 28 -2.05 20.10 -9.14
N PRO A 29 -3.13 20.91 -9.01
CA PRO A 29 -3.12 22.10 -8.16
C PRO A 29 -2.77 21.74 -6.70
N PRO A 30 -2.23 22.68 -5.92
CA PRO A 30 -1.94 22.46 -4.50
C PRO A 30 -3.24 22.12 -3.78
N VAL A 31 -3.41 20.86 -3.37
CA VAL A 31 -4.50 20.45 -2.50
C VAL A 31 -4.11 20.90 -1.09
N GLU A 32 -4.91 21.78 -0.47
CA GLU A 32 -4.81 22.04 0.97
C GLU A 32 -5.04 20.71 1.70
N ILE A 33 -4.00 20.21 2.36
CA ILE A 33 -4.07 18.96 3.12
C ILE A 33 -4.66 19.31 4.48
N CYS A 34 -5.99 19.28 4.57
CA CYS A 34 -6.70 19.28 5.84
C CYS A 34 -6.52 17.90 6.48
N VAL A 35 -5.44 17.73 7.24
CA VAL A 35 -5.18 16.48 7.95
C VAL A 35 -6.16 16.38 9.12
N HIS A 36 -7.05 15.38 9.08
CA HIS A 36 -7.97 15.06 10.16
C HIS A 36 -7.52 13.77 10.86
N ASN A 37 -8.10 13.46 12.02
CA ASN A 37 -7.94 12.15 12.64
C ASN A 37 -8.54 11.11 11.70
N GLU A 38 -7.73 10.15 11.27
CA GLU A 38 -8.10 9.12 10.32
C GLU A 38 -7.79 7.74 10.88
N ALA A 39 -8.64 6.79 10.52
CA ALA A 39 -8.44 5.37 10.78
C ALA A 39 -8.18 4.67 9.44
N ILE A 40 -7.19 3.78 9.44
CA ILE A 40 -6.84 2.91 8.34
C ILE A 40 -7.19 1.50 8.77
N PHE A 41 -8.08 0.88 8.00
CA PHE A 41 -8.59 -0.44 8.29
C PHE A 41 -7.79 -1.52 7.59
N CYS A 42 -7.77 -2.70 8.19
CA CYS A 42 -7.00 -3.84 7.75
C CYS A 42 -7.51 -4.30 6.38
N PRO A 43 -6.65 -4.29 5.34
CA PRO A 43 -7.09 -4.65 4.00
C PRO A 43 -7.17 -6.16 3.77
N ILE A 44 -6.64 -6.98 4.69
CA ILE A 44 -6.58 -8.43 4.55
C ILE A 44 -6.46 -9.10 5.91
N ALA A 45 -7.12 -10.24 6.10
CA ALA A 45 -7.01 -11.02 7.32
C ALA A 45 -5.68 -11.79 7.36
N GLY A 46 -5.08 -11.91 8.54
CA GLY A 46 -3.80 -12.57 8.69
C GLY A 46 -3.09 -12.28 10.01
N HIS A 47 -1.77 -12.43 10.00
CA HIS A 47 -0.92 -12.13 11.15
C HIS A 47 -0.10 -10.85 10.91
N ALA A 48 -0.45 -9.78 11.61
CA ALA A 48 0.21 -8.49 11.56
C ALA A 48 1.51 -8.48 12.40
N GLN A 49 2.57 -7.90 11.83
CA GLN A 49 3.87 -7.74 12.46
C GLN A 49 4.54 -6.41 12.07
N ALA A 50 5.52 -5.98 12.86
CA ALA A 50 6.25 -4.75 12.61
C ALA A 50 7.04 -4.84 11.29
N LEU A 51 7.16 -3.71 10.56
CA LEU A 51 7.96 -3.68 9.34
C LEU A 51 9.42 -4.10 9.58
N SER A 52 9.98 -3.80 10.76
CA SER A 52 11.35 -4.20 11.13
C SER A 52 11.56 -5.73 11.24
N SER A 53 10.48 -6.51 11.28
CA SER A 53 10.53 -7.98 11.42
C SER A 53 10.45 -8.73 10.09
N ILE A 54 10.18 -8.05 8.96
CA ILE A 54 10.10 -8.70 7.65
C ILE A 54 11.48 -8.78 6.97
N PRO A 55 11.70 -9.79 6.09
CA PRO A 55 12.94 -9.97 5.36
C PRO A 55 13.11 -9.00 4.15
N ASP A 56 12.58 -7.77 4.22
CA ASP A 56 12.71 -6.75 3.18
C ASP A 56 13.28 -5.44 3.73
N LYS A 57 14.50 -5.07 3.29
CA LYS A 57 15.20 -3.88 3.80
C LYS A 57 14.54 -2.57 3.39
N VAL A 58 13.83 -2.52 2.27
CA VAL A 58 13.21 -1.28 1.77
C VAL A 58 12.07 -0.87 2.69
N PHE A 59 11.26 -1.84 3.12
CA PHE A 59 10.17 -1.60 4.06
C PHE A 59 10.61 -1.61 5.52
N ALA A 60 11.54 -2.50 5.90
CA ALA A 60 12.02 -2.61 7.28
C ALA A 60 12.74 -1.36 7.80
N THR A 61 13.31 -0.54 6.90
CA THR A 61 13.95 0.73 7.26
C THR A 61 12.95 1.87 7.48
N GLY A 62 11.67 1.68 7.17
CA GLY A 62 10.65 2.74 7.22
C GLY A 62 10.83 3.83 6.17
N MET A 63 11.75 3.65 5.21
CA MET A 63 12.05 4.66 4.18
C MET A 63 10.83 4.98 3.31
N MET A 64 9.93 4.01 3.13
CA MET A 64 8.71 4.14 2.34
C MET A 64 7.50 4.67 3.13
N GLY A 65 7.62 4.82 4.45
CA GLY A 65 6.54 5.22 5.35
C GLY A 65 6.49 4.38 6.61
N GLU A 66 5.64 4.78 7.54
CA GLU A 66 5.32 4.00 8.74
C GLU A 66 4.13 3.08 8.48
N GLY A 67 4.10 1.92 9.13
CA GLY A 67 3.03 0.96 8.97
C GLY A 67 3.38 -0.43 9.47
N LEU A 68 2.78 -1.46 8.89
CA LEU A 68 2.94 -2.86 9.30
C LEU A 68 2.96 -3.80 8.09
N ALA A 69 3.40 -5.01 8.32
CA ALA A 69 3.29 -6.12 7.37
C ALA A 69 2.33 -7.16 7.91
N ILE A 70 1.59 -7.82 7.03
CA ILE A 70 0.61 -8.85 7.36
C ILE A 70 0.99 -10.11 6.59
N HIS A 71 1.19 -11.21 7.29
CA HIS A 71 1.21 -12.52 6.65
C HIS A 71 -0.24 -12.93 6.40
N PRO A 72 -0.69 -12.95 5.13
CA PRO A 72 -2.11 -13.11 4.83
C PRO A 72 -2.59 -14.55 5.07
N LYS A 73 -3.89 -14.70 5.31
CA LYS A 73 -4.57 -16.00 5.39
C LYS A 73 -5.25 -16.41 4.07
N ASP A 74 -5.58 -15.42 3.25
CA ASP A 74 -6.20 -15.59 1.94
C ASP A 74 -5.59 -14.63 0.92
N GLY A 75 -6.18 -14.57 -0.28
CA GLY A 75 -5.70 -13.77 -1.39
C GLY A 75 -6.49 -12.48 -1.63
N SER A 76 -7.36 -12.04 -0.72
CA SER A 76 -8.32 -10.96 -1.00
C SER A 76 -7.92 -9.64 -0.33
N ILE A 77 -7.70 -8.61 -1.16
CA ILE A 77 -7.34 -7.26 -0.70
C ILE A 77 -8.55 -6.33 -0.78
N TYR A 78 -8.86 -5.72 0.36
CA TYR A 78 -9.95 -4.79 0.53
C TYR A 78 -9.47 -3.36 0.73
N ALA A 79 -10.32 -2.41 0.37
CA ALA A 79 -10.09 -0.99 0.52
C ALA A 79 -10.00 -0.60 2.01
N PRO A 80 -8.93 0.07 2.45
CA PRO A 80 -8.70 0.39 3.87
C PRO A 80 -9.52 1.58 4.37
N PHE A 81 -10.18 2.33 3.50
CA PHE A 81 -11.03 3.49 3.80
C PHE A 81 -11.81 3.94 2.55
N ASP A 82 -12.70 4.92 2.73
CA ASP A 82 -13.33 5.63 1.61
C ASP A 82 -12.35 6.60 0.94
N GLY A 83 -12.26 6.53 -0.39
CA GLY A 83 -11.29 7.35 -1.12
C GLY A 83 -11.18 7.00 -2.60
N LYS A 84 -9.94 7.09 -3.11
CA LYS A 84 -9.62 6.88 -4.52
C LYS A 84 -8.30 6.13 -4.67
N ILE A 85 -8.24 5.27 -5.69
CA ILE A 85 -6.98 4.63 -6.12
C ILE A 85 -6.20 5.64 -6.96
N VAL A 86 -5.00 6.00 -6.52
CA VAL A 86 -4.14 6.98 -7.21
C VAL A 86 -3.11 6.33 -8.13
N PHE A 87 -2.75 5.07 -7.88
CA PHE A 87 -1.98 4.26 -8.82
C PHE A 87 -2.23 2.76 -8.60
N VAL A 88 -1.99 2.00 -9.67
CA VAL A 88 -1.84 0.54 -9.64
C VAL A 88 -0.52 0.25 -10.36
N SER A 89 0.34 -0.56 -9.76
CA SER A 89 1.60 -0.97 -10.39
C SER A 89 1.34 -1.76 -11.68
N PRO A 90 2.26 -1.74 -12.67
CA PRO A 90 2.10 -2.52 -13.90
C PRO A 90 1.90 -4.02 -13.66
N CYS A 91 2.52 -4.59 -12.62
CA CYS A 91 2.37 -6.00 -12.23
C CYS A 91 1.12 -6.28 -11.38
N GLY A 92 0.29 -5.28 -11.06
CA GLY A 92 -0.92 -5.45 -10.26
C GLY A 92 -0.70 -5.86 -8.79
N ASN A 93 0.53 -5.81 -8.29
CA ASN A 93 0.91 -6.21 -6.92
C ASN A 93 1.00 -5.04 -5.94
N SER A 94 0.91 -3.79 -6.40
CA SER A 94 0.95 -2.62 -5.53
C SER A 94 -0.08 -1.58 -5.91
N PHE A 95 -0.69 -0.99 -4.89
CA PHE A 95 -1.80 -0.06 -5.00
C PHE A 95 -1.54 1.13 -4.08
N GLY A 96 -1.85 2.32 -4.56
CA GLY A 96 -1.85 3.52 -3.75
C GLY A 96 -3.23 4.11 -3.67
N PHE A 97 -3.55 4.55 -2.47
CA PHE A 97 -4.85 5.07 -2.11
C PHE A 97 -4.66 6.47 -1.52
N THR A 98 -5.61 7.33 -1.82
CA THR A 98 -5.79 8.59 -1.10
C THR A 98 -7.19 8.58 -0.52
N SER A 99 -7.30 8.77 0.79
CA SER A 99 -8.58 8.87 1.47
C SER A 99 -9.27 10.18 1.13
N ASN A 100 -10.57 10.28 1.45
CA ASN A 100 -11.29 11.54 1.35
C ASN A 100 -10.79 12.63 2.33
N HIS A 101 -10.00 12.27 3.35
CA HIS A 101 -9.48 13.19 4.37
C HIS A 101 -7.95 13.40 4.30
N GLY A 102 -7.28 12.86 3.28
CA GLY A 102 -5.88 13.18 2.96
C GLY A 102 -4.85 12.10 3.31
N ALA A 103 -5.19 11.02 4.00
CA ALA A 103 -4.28 9.88 4.18
C ALA A 103 -3.88 9.28 2.83
N GLU A 104 -2.58 9.13 2.64
CA GLU A 104 -2.00 8.35 1.56
C GLU A 104 -1.63 6.98 2.12
N VAL A 105 -2.07 5.90 1.47
CA VAL A 105 -1.71 4.52 1.85
C VAL A 105 -1.18 3.78 0.65
N ILE A 106 -0.13 2.99 0.86
CA ILE A 106 0.36 2.02 -0.12
C ILE A 106 0.15 0.63 0.43
N ILE A 107 -0.47 -0.21 -0.38
CA ILE A 107 -0.55 -1.66 -0.17
C ILE A 107 0.36 -2.32 -1.19
N HIS A 108 1.28 -3.16 -0.72
CA HIS A 108 2.21 -3.90 -1.56
C HIS A 108 2.12 -5.40 -1.24
N ILE A 109 1.95 -6.24 -2.26
CA ILE A 109 1.73 -7.68 -2.13
C ILE A 109 2.98 -8.44 -2.54
N GLY A 110 3.52 -9.17 -1.57
CA GLY A 110 4.70 -10.00 -1.69
C GLY A 110 6.01 -9.22 -1.84
N PHE A 111 7.13 -9.91 -1.65
CA PHE A 111 8.47 -9.34 -1.85
C PHE A 111 9.12 -9.88 -3.12
N ARG A 112 9.89 -9.03 -3.80
CA ARG A 112 10.65 -9.39 -5.02
C ARG A 112 9.77 -9.91 -6.17
N THR A 113 8.48 -9.55 -6.18
CA THR A 113 7.48 -10.06 -7.12
C THR A 113 7.49 -9.39 -8.50
N MET A 114 8.46 -8.50 -8.79
CA MET A 114 8.58 -7.85 -10.10
C MET A 114 8.87 -8.84 -11.24
N GLU A 115 9.62 -9.91 -10.95
CA GLU A 115 9.99 -10.94 -11.92
C GLU A 115 8.79 -11.78 -12.40
N LEU A 116 7.68 -11.74 -11.65
CA LEU A 116 6.46 -12.48 -11.96
C LEU A 116 5.67 -11.87 -13.11
N ASN A 117 5.98 -10.64 -13.55
CA ASN A 117 5.31 -9.96 -14.67
C ASN A 117 3.78 -10.02 -14.58
N GLY A 118 3.23 -9.83 -13.37
CA GLY A 118 1.80 -9.84 -13.10
C GLY A 118 1.16 -11.23 -12.91
N ARG A 119 1.93 -12.32 -12.98
CA ARG A 119 1.43 -13.64 -12.57
C ARG A 119 1.00 -13.63 -11.11
N TYR A 120 -0.06 -14.37 -10.81
CA TYR A 120 -0.68 -14.49 -9.50
C TYR A 120 -1.40 -13.24 -8.98
N PHE A 121 -1.41 -12.12 -9.71
CA PHE A 121 -2.12 -10.90 -9.28
C PHE A 121 -3.31 -10.59 -10.18
N MET A 122 -4.45 -10.29 -9.56
CA MET A 122 -5.75 -10.09 -10.21
C MET A 122 -6.39 -8.79 -9.69
N PRO A 123 -5.92 -7.61 -10.14
CA PRO A 123 -6.53 -6.33 -9.77
C PRO A 123 -7.99 -6.29 -10.24
N LYS A 124 -8.91 -5.92 -9.33
CA LYS A 124 -10.34 -5.75 -9.62
C LYS A 124 -10.74 -4.29 -9.84
N LYS A 125 -9.80 -3.39 -9.54
CA LYS A 125 -9.97 -1.94 -9.60
C LYS A 125 -8.82 -1.32 -10.37
N VAL A 126 -9.10 -0.16 -10.96
CA VAL A 126 -8.13 0.55 -11.79
C VAL A 126 -7.74 1.89 -11.18
N GLN A 127 -6.63 2.46 -11.67
CA GLN A 127 -6.23 3.80 -11.32
C GLN A 127 -7.37 4.79 -11.59
N ASN A 128 -7.48 5.77 -10.70
CA ASN A 128 -8.50 6.81 -10.69
C ASN A 128 -9.91 6.39 -10.25
N GLU A 129 -10.12 5.12 -9.90
CA GLU A 129 -11.42 4.66 -9.41
C GLU A 129 -11.67 5.07 -7.95
N ARG A 130 -12.93 5.39 -7.61
CA ARG A 130 -13.36 5.60 -6.23
C ARG A 130 -13.61 4.27 -5.53
N ILE A 131 -13.27 4.20 -4.26
CA ILE A 131 -13.43 3.03 -3.41
C ILE A 131 -14.21 3.38 -2.15
N ARG A 132 -14.90 2.40 -1.60
CA ARG A 132 -15.45 2.44 -0.24
C ARG A 132 -14.69 1.48 0.67
N GLN A 133 -14.60 1.79 1.95
CA GLN A 133 -14.02 0.89 2.94
C GLN A 133 -14.62 -0.52 2.82
N GLY A 134 -13.77 -1.54 2.86
CA GLY A 134 -14.20 -2.94 2.77
C GLY A 134 -14.59 -3.40 1.36
N GLN A 135 -14.44 -2.55 0.34
CA GLN A 135 -14.64 -2.94 -1.04
C GLN A 135 -13.45 -3.77 -1.55
N LEU A 136 -13.72 -4.86 -2.27
CA LEU A 136 -12.69 -5.67 -2.90
C LEU A 136 -11.93 -4.87 -3.97
N VAL A 137 -10.60 -4.81 -3.85
CA VAL A 137 -9.70 -4.05 -4.73
C VAL A 137 -8.86 -4.96 -5.61
N ALA A 138 -8.36 -6.06 -5.06
CA ALA A 138 -7.55 -7.03 -5.77
C ALA A 138 -7.68 -8.42 -5.17
N GLU A 139 -7.39 -9.41 -6.00
CA GLU A 139 -7.14 -10.78 -5.57
C GLU A 139 -5.71 -11.18 -5.95
N PHE A 140 -5.12 -12.12 -5.23
CA PHE A 140 -3.88 -12.78 -5.62
C PHE A 140 -3.89 -14.26 -5.25
N ASP A 141 -3.14 -15.06 -5.99
CA ASP A 141 -2.98 -16.49 -5.73
C ASP A 141 -1.88 -16.69 -4.68
N LEU A 142 -2.30 -16.78 -3.42
CA LEU A 142 -1.42 -16.99 -2.26
C LEU A 142 -0.59 -18.27 -2.41
N PHE A 143 -1.24 -19.39 -2.72
CA PHE A 143 -0.57 -20.69 -2.85
C PHE A 143 0.39 -20.72 -4.04
N GLY A 144 -0.03 -20.18 -5.19
CA GLY A 144 0.84 -20.07 -6.35
C GLY A 144 2.06 -19.18 -6.11
N LEU A 145 1.92 -18.13 -5.31
CA LEU A 145 3.01 -17.25 -4.93
C LEU A 145 4.01 -17.95 -3.99
N GLU A 146 3.51 -18.68 -2.99
CA GLU A 146 4.32 -19.47 -2.06
C GLU A 146 5.03 -20.64 -2.77
N ASP A 147 4.34 -21.38 -3.64
CA ASP A 147 4.91 -22.49 -4.42
C ASP A 147 6.01 -22.01 -5.38
N ALA A 148 5.86 -20.79 -5.91
CA ALA A 148 6.90 -20.12 -6.70
C ALA A 148 8.09 -19.61 -5.86
N GLY A 149 8.07 -19.77 -4.53
CA GLY A 149 9.16 -19.43 -3.62
C GLY A 149 9.20 -17.96 -3.20
N TYR A 150 8.09 -17.24 -3.32
CA TYR A 150 7.99 -15.83 -2.92
C TYR A 150 7.28 -15.69 -1.57
N ASP A 151 7.75 -14.75 -0.75
CA ASP A 151 7.11 -14.41 0.51
C ASP A 151 5.83 -13.59 0.25
N PRO A 152 4.64 -14.03 0.70
CA PRO A 152 3.36 -13.40 0.33
C PRO A 152 2.94 -12.24 1.25
N TYR A 153 3.87 -11.68 2.03
CA TYR A 153 3.55 -10.59 2.96
C TYR A 153 2.86 -9.42 2.26
N VAL A 154 1.80 -8.92 2.88
CA VAL A 154 1.11 -7.71 2.46
C VAL A 154 1.58 -6.57 3.35
N VAL A 155 2.24 -5.58 2.75
CA VAL A 155 2.74 -4.40 3.44
C VAL A 155 1.73 -3.26 3.31
N VAL A 156 1.39 -2.64 4.43
CA VAL A 156 0.51 -1.46 4.51
C VAL A 156 1.32 -0.31 5.11
N VAL A 157 1.56 0.75 4.34
CA VAL A 157 2.36 1.91 4.77
C VAL A 157 1.69 3.24 4.47
N VAL A 158 1.97 4.22 5.33
CA VAL A 158 1.51 5.60 5.24
C VAL A 158 2.69 6.50 4.84
N PRO A 159 2.91 6.77 3.55
CA PRO A 159 4.04 7.58 3.10
C PRO A 159 3.98 9.02 3.57
N ASN A 160 2.77 9.57 3.75
CA ASN A 160 2.56 10.94 4.20
C ASN A 160 2.49 11.08 5.73
N HIS A 161 2.97 10.08 6.50
CA HIS A 161 2.99 10.06 7.97
C HIS A 161 3.54 11.35 8.61
N ARG A 162 4.51 12.01 7.96
CA ARG A 162 5.13 13.26 8.44
C ARG A 162 4.19 14.46 8.53
N PHE A 163 3.02 14.42 7.90
CA PHE A 163 2.02 15.48 8.02
C PHE A 163 1.12 15.30 9.24
N TYR A 164 1.23 14.17 9.94
CA TYR A 164 0.52 13.89 11.18
C TYR A 164 1.45 14.08 12.37
N LYS A 165 0.93 14.52 13.52
CA LYS A 165 1.73 14.65 14.75
C LYS A 165 2.24 13.31 15.25
N ARG A 166 1.40 12.28 15.13
CA ARG A 166 1.71 10.91 15.52
C ARG A 166 0.82 9.92 14.76
N LEU A 167 1.44 8.82 14.33
CA LEU A 167 0.74 7.60 13.92
C LEU A 167 0.77 6.60 15.06
N PHE A 168 -0.36 5.96 15.28
CA PHE A 168 -0.47 4.82 16.17
C PHE A 168 -0.72 3.58 15.31
N ILE A 169 0.17 2.61 15.42
CA ILE A 169 0.05 1.32 14.76
C ILE A 169 -0.53 0.36 15.81
N ALA A 170 -1.76 -0.08 15.58
CA ALA A 170 -2.49 -0.94 16.49
C ALA A 170 -2.15 -2.41 16.20
N ASN A 171 -1.96 -3.16 17.28
CA ASN A 171 -1.84 -4.61 17.34
C ASN A 171 -0.67 -5.26 16.54
N HIS A 172 -0.04 -6.23 17.21
CA HIS A 172 0.78 -7.26 16.57
C HIS A 172 0.11 -8.60 16.90
N GLY A 173 -0.15 -9.43 15.90
CA GLY A 173 -0.92 -10.66 16.06
C GLY A 173 -2.00 -10.85 14.99
N ILE A 174 -3.05 -11.60 15.33
CA ILE A 174 -4.15 -11.91 14.41
C ILE A 174 -4.98 -10.64 14.16
N VAL A 175 -5.22 -10.33 12.89
CA VAL A 175 -6.05 -9.23 12.41
C VAL A 175 -7.04 -9.73 11.38
N GLU A 176 -8.25 -9.18 11.38
CA GLU A 176 -9.32 -9.47 10.42
C GLU A 176 -9.56 -8.27 9.50
N VAL A 177 -10.19 -8.52 8.35
CA VAL A 177 -10.56 -7.44 7.42
C VAL A 177 -11.48 -6.45 8.12
N GLY A 178 -11.13 -5.16 8.04
CA GLY A 178 -11.90 -4.10 8.69
C GLY A 178 -11.46 -3.78 10.13
N ASP A 179 -10.50 -4.50 10.70
CA ASP A 179 -9.89 -4.10 11.98
C ASP A 179 -9.12 -2.78 11.82
N GLN A 180 -9.17 -1.90 12.81
CA GLN A 180 -8.38 -0.66 12.77
C GLN A 180 -6.91 -0.97 13.08
N ILE A 181 -6.03 -0.81 12.09
CA ILE A 181 -4.60 -1.15 12.19
C ILE A 181 -3.70 0.07 12.32
N ILE A 182 -4.12 1.22 11.82
CA ILE A 182 -3.40 2.49 11.98
C ILE A 182 -4.41 3.59 12.25
N TYR A 183 -4.08 4.50 13.16
CA TYR A 183 -4.85 5.73 13.32
C TYR A 183 -3.96 6.93 13.61
N THR A 184 -4.42 8.10 13.19
CA THR A 184 -3.69 9.36 13.31
C THR A 184 -4.31 10.26 14.36
N ASN A 185 -3.50 11.11 14.98
CA ASN A 185 -3.99 12.24 15.77
C ASN A 185 -3.44 13.56 15.22
N THR A 186 -4.30 14.58 15.21
CA THR A 186 -4.01 15.90 14.64
C THR A 186 -3.40 16.86 15.64
#